data_AF-A0A1Q8LYQ4-F1
#
_entry.id   AF-A0A1Q8LYQ4-F1
#
_cell.length_a   1.000
_cell.length_b   1.000
_cell.length_c   1.000
_cell.angle_alpha   90.00
_cell.angle_beta   90.00
_cell.angle_gamma   90.00
#
_symmetry.space_group_name_H-M   'P 1'
#
loop_
_entity.id
_entity.type
_entity.pdbx_description
1 polymer ?
#
loop_
_entity_poly.entity_id
_entity_poly.type
_entity_poly.pdbx_seq_one_letter_code
_entity_poly.pdbx_strand_id
1 'polypeptide(L)'
;MSEAVVPTVTEAAEAVASTGPFESVDQVVETLREQGYIADTRLATTVFLLTRLDKPLLLEGPAGVGKTELAKMLAVATGRRLLRLQCYEGQDETKALYEWDYGKQLMYTQILREKIGQLVSDAPDLASAVDRIGSQESVFFSERFLAPRPLLEAIRSEQPVVLLIDEVDRADEALEAVLLETLGEFQISVPEIGTFVATQRPYVLLTSNNTRDLAAALKRRCLHLFLDYPSASRELEIVKSKKTGLSDQLAEELVNVVRGLRELELRKSPSISETIDWARTLAVLGVGELSSQVLSDTVSVVVKYDKDVTKALDALPRLVDPNAVVAEHGHGHGHGHGHGHGHDGDHDHDEPAAPPARTAGARGDDPDDGDVDGRAKRAAKDQAGRHGGIYGGLPGGVAPPPSAIRKVSPGQGTRSFGGSRKRPV
;
A
#
# COMPACT_ATOMS: atom_id res chain seq x y z
N MET A 1 56.00 -22.79 -12.73
CA MET A 1 55.33 -22.63 -11.42
C MET A 1 55.24 -21.14 -11.16
N SER A 2 54.11 -20.52 -11.48
CA SER A 2 53.87 -19.11 -11.23
C SER A 2 52.80 -19.04 -10.15
N GLU A 3 53.20 -18.67 -8.93
CA GLU A 3 52.29 -18.45 -7.81
C GLU A 3 51.30 -17.34 -8.18
N ALA A 4 50.01 -17.67 -8.12
CA ALA A 4 48.95 -16.67 -8.17
C ALA A 4 48.93 -15.95 -6.81
N VAL A 5 49.29 -14.67 -6.83
CA VAL A 5 49.21 -13.78 -5.67
C VAL A 5 47.74 -13.61 -5.31
N VAL A 6 47.33 -14.15 -4.16
CA VAL A 6 46.00 -13.94 -3.59
C VAL A 6 45.99 -12.52 -3.01
N PRO A 7 45.10 -11.62 -3.46
CA PRO A 7 45.08 -10.24 -2.96
C PRO A 7 44.73 -10.22 -1.47
N THR A 8 45.37 -9.32 -0.75
CA THR A 8 45.13 -9.15 0.69
C THR A 8 43.75 -8.52 0.93
N VAL A 9 43.14 -8.80 2.08
CA VAL A 9 41.79 -8.31 2.46
C VAL A 9 41.68 -6.78 2.36
N THR A 10 42.80 -6.07 2.52
CA THR A 10 42.91 -4.61 2.42
C THR A 10 42.82 -4.11 0.98
N GLU A 11 43.45 -4.78 0.02
CA GLU A 11 43.37 -4.42 -1.42
C GLU A 11 41.98 -4.72 -2.00
N ALA A 12 41.32 -5.78 -1.53
CA ALA A 12 39.94 -6.07 -1.90
C ALA A 12 38.96 -5.01 -1.37
N ALA A 13 39.22 -4.46 -0.17
CA ALA A 13 38.42 -3.37 0.40
C ALA A 13 38.62 -2.04 -0.34
N GLU A 14 39.84 -1.71 -0.78
CA GLU A 14 40.14 -0.51 -1.60
C GLU A 14 39.58 -0.62 -3.03
N ALA A 15 39.58 -1.81 -3.63
CA ALA A 15 38.98 -2.04 -4.95
C ALA A 15 37.45 -1.89 -4.93
N VAL A 16 36.79 -2.31 -3.84
CA VAL A 16 35.34 -2.10 -3.63
C VAL A 16 35.04 -0.62 -3.28
N ALA A 17 36.02 0.11 -2.75
CA ALA A 17 35.89 1.53 -2.37
C ALA A 17 35.95 2.51 -3.56
N SER A 18 36.31 2.11 -4.78
CA SER A 18 36.52 3.04 -5.90
C SER A 18 35.55 2.99 -7.10
N THR A 19 34.53 2.12 -7.11
CA THR A 19 33.69 1.90 -8.31
C THR A 19 32.21 2.31 -8.19
N GLY A 20 31.78 2.84 -7.03
CA GLY A 20 30.43 3.38 -6.86
C GLY A 20 30.32 4.86 -7.29
N PRO A 21 29.13 5.34 -7.70
CA PRO A 21 28.90 6.75 -8.03
C PRO A 21 29.07 7.71 -6.83
N PHE A 22 29.17 7.17 -5.61
CA PHE A 22 29.34 7.92 -4.38
C PHE A 22 30.56 7.42 -3.61
N GLU A 23 31.42 8.33 -3.18
CA GLU A 23 32.62 8.12 -2.36
C GLU A 23 32.29 8.01 -0.87
N SER A 24 31.26 8.71 -0.39
CA SER A 24 30.88 8.72 1.02
C SER A 24 29.36 8.84 1.23
N VAL A 25 28.91 8.54 2.45
CA VAL A 25 27.51 8.75 2.86
C VAL A 25 27.13 10.23 2.84
N ASP A 26 28.05 11.11 3.23
CA ASP A 26 27.82 12.56 3.22
C ASP A 26 27.60 13.10 1.80
N GLN A 27 28.36 12.57 0.83
CA GLN A 27 28.15 12.90 -0.58
C GLN A 27 26.77 12.49 -1.07
N VAL A 28 26.23 11.35 -0.62
CA VAL A 28 24.85 10.94 -0.94
C VAL A 28 23.84 11.95 -0.39
N VAL A 29 24.02 12.40 0.86
CA VAL A 29 23.13 13.41 1.47
C VAL A 29 23.16 14.71 0.68
N GLU A 30 24.34 15.18 0.32
CA GLU A 30 24.53 16.42 -0.44
C GLU A 30 23.93 16.32 -1.85
N THR A 31 24.29 15.26 -2.59
CA THR A 31 23.80 15.06 -3.97
C THR A 31 22.26 14.93 -4.00
N LEU A 32 21.66 14.19 -3.07
CA LEU A 32 20.20 14.08 -2.99
C LEU A 32 19.57 15.43 -2.64
N ARG A 33 20.19 16.21 -1.75
CA ARG A 33 19.71 17.55 -1.37
C ARG A 33 19.73 18.50 -2.55
N GLU A 34 20.76 18.47 -3.39
CA GLU A 34 20.83 19.27 -4.63
C GLU A 34 19.69 18.94 -5.59
N GLN A 35 19.29 17.68 -5.68
CA GLN A 35 18.14 17.24 -6.46
C GLN A 35 16.79 17.56 -5.77
N GLY A 36 16.79 18.17 -4.58
CA GLY A 36 15.59 18.54 -3.85
C GLY A 36 14.96 17.39 -3.07
N TYR A 37 15.78 16.39 -2.69
CA TYR A 37 15.42 15.28 -1.80
C TYR A 37 16.21 15.32 -0.50
N ILE A 38 15.49 15.36 0.60
CA ILE A 38 16.03 15.66 1.92
C ILE A 38 16.17 14.34 2.70
N ALA A 39 17.28 13.62 2.47
CA ALA A 39 17.57 12.30 3.06
C ALA A 39 18.28 12.34 4.42
N ASP A 40 17.80 11.58 5.41
CA ASP A 40 18.51 11.41 6.68
C ASP A 40 19.76 10.52 6.52
N THR A 41 20.62 10.49 7.54
CA THR A 41 21.86 9.69 7.50
C THR A 41 21.58 8.20 7.31
N ARG A 42 20.48 7.69 7.88
CA ARG A 42 20.10 6.28 7.75
C ARG A 42 19.75 5.93 6.31
N LEU A 43 18.89 6.72 5.67
CA LEU A 43 18.51 6.55 4.26
C LEU A 43 19.73 6.72 3.34
N ALA A 44 20.54 7.75 3.57
CA ALA A 44 21.76 7.97 2.79
C ALA A 44 22.74 6.81 2.90
N THR A 45 22.90 6.23 4.10
CA THR A 45 23.72 5.02 4.31
C THR A 45 23.16 3.84 3.52
N THR A 46 21.84 3.62 3.55
CA THR A 46 21.23 2.51 2.80
C THR A 46 21.36 2.70 1.28
N VAL A 47 21.20 3.92 0.78
CA VAL A 47 21.44 4.24 -0.64
C VAL A 47 22.91 4.02 -1.01
N PHE A 48 23.84 4.48 -0.18
CA PHE A 48 25.28 4.22 -0.37
C PHE A 48 25.55 2.71 -0.47
N LEU A 49 25.02 1.92 0.47
CA LEU A 49 25.17 0.46 0.46
C LEU A 49 24.53 -0.20 -0.76
N LEU A 50 23.37 0.27 -1.23
CA LEU A 50 22.77 -0.19 -2.49
C LEU A 50 23.74 -0.01 -3.66
N THR A 51 24.41 1.14 -3.74
CA THR A 51 25.34 1.43 -4.85
C THR A 51 26.66 0.66 -4.79
N ARG A 52 27.04 0.15 -3.61
CA ARG A 52 28.30 -0.58 -3.37
C ARG A 52 28.13 -2.09 -3.36
N LEU A 53 26.98 -2.58 -2.91
CA LEU A 53 26.70 -4.01 -2.77
C LEU A 53 25.89 -4.58 -3.93
N ASP A 54 25.42 -3.72 -4.85
CA ASP A 54 24.46 -4.07 -5.91
C ASP A 54 23.24 -4.84 -5.36
N LYS A 55 22.80 -4.45 -4.16
CA LYS A 55 21.64 -5.07 -3.50
C LYS A 55 20.39 -4.19 -3.70
N PRO A 56 19.24 -4.80 -4.04
CA PRO A 56 17.96 -4.10 -4.08
C PRO A 56 17.62 -3.44 -2.76
N LEU A 57 16.90 -2.32 -2.79
CA LEU A 57 16.43 -1.60 -1.61
C LEU A 57 14.91 -1.68 -1.52
N LEU A 58 14.40 -2.22 -0.42
CA LEU A 58 12.98 -2.24 -0.07
C LEU A 58 12.67 -1.11 0.92
N LEU A 59 11.84 -0.16 0.48
CA LEU A 59 11.32 0.96 1.26
C LEU A 59 9.88 0.68 1.69
N GLU A 60 9.70 0.39 2.98
CA GLU A 60 8.38 0.27 3.60
C GLU A 60 8.02 1.56 4.33
N GLY A 61 6.73 1.91 4.43
CA GLY A 61 6.30 3.08 5.19
C GLY A 61 4.92 3.58 4.77
N PRO A 62 4.40 4.65 5.40
CA PRO A 62 3.14 5.26 4.97
C PRO A 62 3.19 5.81 3.53
N ALA A 63 2.04 6.06 2.94
CA ALA A 63 1.96 6.70 1.63
C ALA A 63 2.38 8.19 1.73
N GLY A 64 3.06 8.69 0.70
CA GLY A 64 3.41 10.13 0.62
C GLY A 64 4.57 10.58 1.53
N VAL A 65 5.41 9.66 2.02
CA VAL A 65 6.66 9.98 2.73
C VAL A 65 7.89 10.13 1.81
N GLY A 66 7.70 10.03 0.49
CA GLY A 66 8.77 10.25 -0.51
C GLY A 66 9.51 8.99 -0.99
N LYS A 67 8.97 7.79 -0.79
CA LYS A 67 9.57 6.51 -1.26
C LYS A 67 9.80 6.48 -2.78
N THR A 68 8.76 6.78 -3.55
CA THR A 68 8.78 6.83 -5.01
C THR A 68 9.68 7.96 -5.53
N GLU A 69 9.74 9.08 -4.80
CA GLU A 69 10.54 10.24 -5.19
C GLU A 69 12.04 9.95 -5.07
N LEU A 70 12.46 9.17 -4.06
CA LEU A 70 13.86 8.77 -3.91
C LEU A 70 14.42 8.10 -5.18
N ALA A 71 13.65 7.19 -5.80
CA ALA A 71 14.10 6.49 -7.01
C ALA A 71 14.33 7.44 -8.19
N LYS A 72 13.45 8.44 -8.35
CA LYS A 72 13.62 9.47 -9.39
C LYS A 72 14.88 10.30 -9.13
N MET A 73 15.08 10.72 -7.89
CA MET A 73 16.20 11.58 -7.50
C MET A 73 17.52 10.82 -7.59
N LEU A 74 17.53 9.53 -7.25
CA LEU A 74 18.67 8.65 -7.45
C LEU A 74 19.02 8.50 -8.93
N ALA A 75 18.02 8.32 -9.81
CA ALA A 75 18.23 8.21 -11.25
C ALA A 75 18.88 9.49 -11.82
N VAL A 76 18.36 10.67 -11.43
CA VAL A 76 18.94 11.95 -11.84
C VAL A 76 20.35 12.14 -11.28
N ALA A 77 20.55 11.88 -9.99
CA ALA A 77 21.85 12.01 -9.31
C ALA A 77 22.94 11.12 -9.90
N THR A 78 22.58 9.92 -10.35
CA THR A 78 23.53 8.93 -10.91
C THR A 78 23.57 8.94 -12.44
N GLY A 79 22.82 9.83 -13.11
CA GLY A 79 22.73 9.90 -14.57
C GLY A 79 22.14 8.64 -15.23
N ARG A 80 21.35 7.86 -14.48
CA ARG A 80 20.80 6.59 -14.93
C ARG A 80 19.40 6.76 -15.51
N ARG A 81 19.03 5.89 -16.44
CA ARG A 81 17.67 5.85 -16.96
C ARG A 81 16.71 5.28 -15.90
N LEU A 82 15.59 5.96 -15.66
CA LEU A 82 14.55 5.47 -14.75
C LEU A 82 13.55 4.58 -15.50
N LEU A 83 13.38 3.34 -15.05
CA LEU A 83 12.29 2.46 -15.46
C LEU A 83 11.37 2.24 -14.27
N ARG A 84 10.06 2.34 -14.49
CA ARG A 84 9.04 2.15 -13.44
C ARG A 84 8.12 0.99 -13.79
N LEU A 85 8.03 0.04 -12.88
CA LEU A 85 6.98 -0.97 -12.81
C LEU A 85 6.01 -0.56 -11.69
N GLN A 86 4.77 -0.24 -12.06
CA GLN A 86 3.69 -0.06 -11.08
C GLN A 86 3.04 -1.42 -10.81
N CYS A 87 2.99 -1.83 -9.55
CA CYS A 87 2.26 -3.00 -9.13
C CYS A 87 0.81 -2.64 -8.76
N TYR A 88 -0.12 -3.51 -9.13
CA TYR A 88 -1.53 -3.42 -8.78
C TYR A 88 -2.13 -4.82 -8.75
N GLU A 89 -3.24 -4.97 -8.03
CA GLU A 89 -3.92 -6.26 -7.85
C GLU A 89 -4.48 -6.79 -9.18
N GLY A 90 -4.26 -8.08 -9.46
CA GLY A 90 -4.66 -8.69 -10.74
C GLY A 90 -3.75 -8.30 -11.92
N GLN A 91 -2.54 -7.82 -11.65
CA GLN A 91 -1.54 -7.60 -12.68
C GLN A 91 -0.98 -8.93 -13.17
N ASP A 92 -1.22 -9.20 -14.46
CA ASP A 92 -0.62 -10.34 -15.15
C ASP A 92 0.92 -10.18 -15.26
N GLU A 93 1.66 -11.28 -15.06
CA GLU A 93 3.12 -11.34 -15.11
C GLU A 93 3.66 -10.86 -16.47
N THR A 94 2.92 -11.12 -17.54
CA THR A 94 3.26 -10.70 -18.91
C THR A 94 3.39 -9.19 -19.03
N LYS A 95 2.59 -8.41 -18.29
CA LYS A 95 2.66 -6.95 -18.31
C LYS A 95 3.89 -6.39 -17.60
N ALA A 96 4.47 -7.16 -16.67
CA ALA A 96 5.69 -6.80 -15.97
C ALA A 96 6.96 -7.25 -16.72
N LEU A 97 6.90 -8.45 -17.32
CA LEU A 97 8.02 -9.13 -17.96
C LEU A 97 8.16 -8.81 -19.46
N TYR A 98 7.22 -9.30 -20.26
CA TYR A 98 7.24 -9.18 -21.72
C TYR A 98 5.84 -9.49 -22.29
N GLU A 99 5.55 -8.89 -23.44
CA GLU A 99 4.38 -9.26 -24.23
C GLU A 99 4.80 -9.77 -25.60
N TRP A 100 4.15 -10.83 -26.06
CA TRP A 100 4.29 -11.28 -27.44
C TRP A 100 3.53 -10.34 -28.37
N ASP A 101 4.23 -9.72 -29.30
CA ASP A 101 3.63 -8.88 -30.33
C ASP A 101 3.01 -9.78 -31.41
N TYR A 102 1.80 -10.27 -31.14
CA TYR A 102 1.04 -11.12 -32.06
C TYR A 102 0.78 -10.46 -33.41
N GLY A 103 0.67 -9.12 -33.45
CA GLY A 103 0.51 -8.36 -34.69
C GLY A 103 1.75 -8.49 -35.57
N LYS A 104 2.94 -8.29 -35.00
CA LYS A 104 4.20 -8.56 -35.70
C LYS A 104 4.31 -10.02 -36.09
N GLN A 105 3.95 -10.97 -35.22
CA GLN A 105 3.99 -12.40 -35.56
C GLN A 105 3.08 -12.73 -36.75
N LEU A 106 1.87 -12.18 -36.80
CA LEU A 106 0.93 -12.42 -37.89
C LEU A 106 1.41 -11.78 -39.21
N MET A 107 1.84 -10.52 -39.17
CA MET A 107 2.40 -9.83 -40.33
C MET A 107 3.64 -10.57 -40.84
N TYR A 108 4.47 -11.02 -39.92
CA TYR A 108 5.66 -11.79 -40.24
C TYR A 108 5.33 -13.14 -40.84
N THR A 109 4.30 -13.84 -40.33
CA THR A 109 3.78 -15.08 -40.89
C THR A 109 3.21 -14.88 -42.30
N GLN A 110 2.56 -13.74 -42.58
CA GLN A 110 2.08 -13.39 -43.92
C GLN A 110 3.24 -13.15 -44.89
N ILE A 111 4.23 -12.35 -44.48
CA ILE A 111 5.45 -12.11 -45.28
C ILE A 111 6.21 -13.42 -45.50
N LEU A 112 6.32 -14.26 -44.47
CA LEU A 112 6.90 -15.61 -44.55
C LEU A 112 6.13 -16.47 -45.53
N ARG A 113 4.81 -16.50 -45.48
CA ARG A 113 4.00 -17.30 -46.41
C ARG A 113 4.24 -16.86 -47.85
N GLU A 114 4.33 -15.56 -48.10
CA GLU A 114 4.62 -15.00 -49.42
C GLU A 114 6.06 -15.33 -49.87
N LYS A 115 7.06 -15.18 -48.99
CA LYS A 115 8.46 -15.49 -49.28
C LYS A 115 8.76 -16.98 -49.38
N ILE A 116 8.14 -17.83 -48.55
CA ILE A 116 8.22 -19.29 -48.66
C ILE A 116 7.60 -19.73 -49.98
N GLY A 117 6.48 -19.14 -50.38
CA GLY A 117 5.90 -19.36 -51.71
C GLY A 117 6.90 -19.08 -52.84
N GLN A 118 7.74 -18.06 -52.70
CA GLN A 118 8.81 -17.73 -53.66
C GLN A 118 10.08 -18.60 -53.51
N LEU A 119 10.43 -19.06 -52.30
CA LEU A 119 11.62 -19.86 -52.03
C LEU A 119 11.43 -21.36 -52.36
N VAL A 120 10.18 -21.81 -52.28
CA VAL A 120 9.78 -23.20 -52.48
C VAL A 120 9.19 -23.43 -53.88
N SER A 121 8.94 -22.37 -54.67
CA SER A 121 8.38 -22.48 -56.03
C SER A 121 9.18 -23.42 -56.93
N ASP A 122 10.48 -23.52 -56.71
CA ASP A 122 11.41 -24.29 -57.54
C ASP A 122 11.90 -25.58 -56.83
N ALA A 123 11.28 -25.95 -55.70
CA ALA A 123 11.65 -27.15 -54.97
C ALA A 123 11.06 -28.41 -55.65
N PRO A 124 11.85 -29.46 -55.88
CA PRO A 124 11.40 -30.65 -56.60
C PRO A 124 10.45 -31.54 -55.77
N ASP A 125 10.52 -31.49 -54.44
CA ASP A 125 9.67 -32.25 -53.53
C ASP A 125 9.46 -31.56 -52.17
N LEU A 126 8.51 -32.09 -51.40
CA LEU A 126 8.11 -31.55 -50.08
C LEU A 126 9.25 -31.65 -49.05
N ALA A 127 10.11 -32.67 -49.13
CA ALA A 127 11.22 -32.84 -48.19
C ALA A 127 12.28 -31.74 -48.39
N SER A 128 12.65 -31.46 -49.64
CA SER A 128 13.56 -30.39 -50.03
C SER A 128 13.03 -29.00 -49.67
N ALA A 129 11.70 -28.81 -49.76
CA ALA A 129 11.03 -27.59 -49.34
C ALA A 129 11.13 -27.38 -47.82
N VAL A 130 10.88 -28.44 -47.04
CA VAL A 130 10.93 -28.41 -45.57
C VAL A 130 12.36 -28.17 -45.08
N ASP A 131 13.38 -28.81 -45.67
CA ASP A 131 14.79 -28.57 -45.31
C ASP A 131 15.23 -27.13 -45.58
N ARG A 132 14.77 -26.53 -46.69
CA ARG A 132 15.03 -25.11 -47.01
C ARG A 132 14.38 -24.17 -46.00
N ILE A 133 13.16 -24.48 -45.54
CA ILE A 133 12.46 -23.70 -44.51
C ILE A 133 13.15 -23.90 -43.14
N GLY A 134 13.53 -25.13 -42.79
CA GLY A 134 14.23 -25.50 -41.56
C GLY A 134 15.58 -24.80 -41.42
N SER A 135 16.30 -24.60 -42.52
CA SER A 135 17.55 -23.80 -42.53
C SER A 135 17.35 -22.33 -42.12
N GLN A 136 16.11 -21.85 -42.07
CA GLN A 136 15.74 -20.52 -41.60
C GLN A 136 15.03 -20.54 -40.23
N GLU A 137 15.06 -21.63 -39.46
CA GLU A 137 14.33 -21.80 -38.18
C GLU A 137 14.51 -20.66 -37.15
N SER A 138 15.68 -20.01 -37.13
CA SER A 138 15.98 -18.83 -36.29
C SER A 138 15.01 -17.64 -36.46
N VAL A 139 14.17 -17.72 -37.49
CA VAL A 139 13.21 -16.71 -37.90
C VAL A 139 11.85 -16.86 -37.20
N PHE A 140 11.49 -18.04 -36.69
CA PHE A 140 10.14 -18.33 -36.20
C PHE A 140 9.92 -18.00 -34.71
N PHE A 141 10.98 -18.03 -33.88
CA PHE A 141 10.95 -17.64 -32.46
C PHE A 141 12.09 -16.67 -32.15
N SER A 142 12.11 -15.57 -32.87
CA SER A 142 13.11 -14.52 -32.67
C SER A 142 12.66 -13.55 -31.58
N GLU A 143 13.62 -13.06 -30.78
CA GLU A 143 13.45 -11.91 -29.86
C GLU A 143 12.75 -10.70 -30.51
N ARG A 144 12.73 -10.64 -31.86
CA ARG A 144 12.04 -9.62 -32.67
C ARG A 144 10.54 -9.48 -32.38
N PHE A 145 9.89 -10.53 -31.86
CA PHE A 145 8.46 -10.50 -31.50
C PHE A 145 8.21 -10.25 -30.03
N LEU A 146 9.27 -10.15 -29.23
CA LEU A 146 9.18 -9.91 -27.81
C LEU A 146 9.17 -8.41 -27.55
N ALA A 147 8.06 -7.87 -27.06
CA ALA A 147 8.00 -6.51 -26.57
C ALA A 147 8.49 -6.50 -25.11
N PRO A 148 9.69 -5.95 -24.82
CA PRO A 148 10.18 -5.91 -23.45
C PRO A 148 9.31 -4.97 -22.61
N ARG A 149 8.96 -5.42 -21.40
CA ARG A 149 8.30 -4.61 -20.37
C ARG A 149 9.35 -4.16 -19.33
N PRO A 150 9.00 -3.32 -18.33
CA PRO A 150 9.99 -2.66 -17.49
C PRO A 150 11.02 -3.60 -16.84
N LEU A 151 10.66 -4.82 -16.45
CA LEU A 151 11.60 -5.79 -15.90
C LEU A 151 12.61 -6.28 -16.94
N LEU A 152 12.11 -6.80 -18.08
CA LEU A 152 13.00 -7.30 -19.13
C LEU A 152 13.82 -6.17 -19.76
N GLU A 153 13.25 -4.98 -19.89
CA GLU A 153 13.95 -3.80 -20.36
C GLU A 153 15.08 -3.40 -19.41
N ALA A 154 14.87 -3.47 -18.09
CA ALA A 154 15.92 -3.17 -17.11
C ALA A 154 17.09 -4.16 -17.20
N ILE A 155 16.79 -5.46 -17.37
CA ILE A 155 17.80 -6.52 -17.47
C ILE A 155 18.57 -6.43 -18.81
N ARG A 156 17.88 -6.13 -19.92
CA ARG A 156 18.49 -6.06 -21.25
C ARG A 156 19.18 -4.73 -21.56
N SER A 157 19.00 -3.70 -20.73
CA SER A 157 19.53 -2.38 -21.00
C SER A 157 21.06 -2.40 -21.06
N GLU A 158 21.62 -1.89 -22.16
CA GLU A 158 23.07 -1.64 -22.28
C GLU A 158 23.51 -0.41 -21.46
N GLN A 159 22.56 0.47 -21.13
CA GLN A 159 22.79 1.65 -20.30
C GLN A 159 22.48 1.36 -18.83
N PRO A 160 23.17 2.00 -17.86
CA PRO A 160 22.84 1.90 -16.45
C PRO A 160 21.40 2.37 -16.15
N VAL A 161 20.65 1.56 -15.39
CA VAL A 161 19.23 1.80 -15.07
C VAL A 161 18.99 1.87 -13.56
N VAL A 162 18.03 2.70 -13.17
CA VAL A 162 17.31 2.60 -11.89
C VAL A 162 15.94 1.99 -12.17
N LEU A 163 15.67 0.83 -11.59
CA LEU A 163 14.39 0.13 -11.68
C LEU A 163 13.58 0.39 -10.41
N LEU A 164 12.47 1.13 -10.55
CA LEU A 164 11.50 1.35 -9.49
C LEU A 164 10.35 0.35 -9.62
N ILE A 165 10.18 -0.51 -8.62
CA ILE A 165 9.02 -1.39 -8.46
C ILE A 165 8.13 -0.75 -7.38
N ASP A 166 7.06 -0.09 -7.80
CA ASP A 166 6.23 0.74 -6.95
C ASP A 166 4.99 -0.03 -6.45
N GLU A 167 4.67 0.09 -5.17
CA GLU A 167 3.55 -0.61 -4.49
C GLU A 167 3.60 -2.14 -4.60
N VAL A 168 4.78 -2.73 -4.37
CA VAL A 168 4.99 -4.19 -4.51
C VAL A 168 4.09 -5.03 -3.59
N ASP A 169 3.53 -4.45 -2.52
CA ASP A 169 2.54 -5.09 -1.66
C ASP A 169 1.21 -5.40 -2.36
N ARG A 170 0.95 -4.77 -3.51
CA ARG A 170 -0.21 -5.03 -4.37
C ARG A 170 0.07 -6.03 -5.48
N ALA A 171 1.30 -6.53 -5.61
CA ALA A 171 1.62 -7.57 -6.58
C ALA A 171 1.00 -8.91 -6.18
N ASP A 172 0.67 -9.73 -7.17
CA ASP A 172 0.21 -11.11 -6.96
C ASP A 172 1.40 -12.06 -6.76
N GLU A 173 1.14 -13.27 -6.25
CA GLU A 173 2.19 -14.27 -5.94
C GLU A 173 3.05 -14.66 -7.15
N ALA A 174 2.46 -14.73 -8.35
CA ALA A 174 3.18 -15.03 -9.58
C ALA A 174 4.25 -13.97 -9.89
N LEU A 175 3.89 -12.69 -9.77
CA LEU A 175 4.82 -11.59 -9.95
C LEU A 175 5.90 -11.59 -8.86
N GLU A 176 5.54 -11.87 -7.61
CA GLU A 176 6.54 -12.03 -6.54
C GLU A 176 7.57 -13.12 -6.86
N ALA A 177 7.15 -14.27 -7.41
CA ALA A 177 8.06 -15.36 -7.79
C ALA A 177 9.07 -14.92 -8.86
N VAL A 178 8.59 -14.18 -9.86
CA VAL A 178 9.45 -13.58 -10.91
C VAL A 178 10.43 -12.56 -10.32
N LEU A 179 9.95 -11.72 -9.39
CA LEU A 179 10.81 -10.75 -8.72
C LEU A 179 11.90 -11.45 -7.89
N LEU A 180 11.62 -12.61 -7.29
CA LEU A 180 12.66 -13.37 -6.60
C LEU A 180 13.80 -13.71 -7.57
N GLU A 181 13.52 -14.34 -8.71
CA GLU A 181 14.54 -14.65 -9.72
C GLU A 181 15.31 -13.38 -10.14
N THR A 182 14.57 -12.33 -10.50
CA THR A 182 15.13 -11.06 -10.99
C THR A 182 16.05 -10.40 -9.96
N LEU A 183 15.67 -10.38 -8.68
CA LEU A 183 16.42 -9.68 -7.62
C LEU A 183 17.57 -10.52 -7.05
N GLY A 184 17.52 -11.84 -7.20
CA GLY A 184 18.56 -12.74 -6.72
C GLY A 184 19.75 -12.80 -7.67
N GLU A 185 19.46 -13.08 -8.95
CA GLU A 185 20.49 -13.37 -9.95
C GLU A 185 20.58 -12.31 -11.06
N PHE A 186 19.73 -11.27 -11.03
CA PHE A 186 19.64 -10.27 -12.10
C PHE A 186 19.43 -10.90 -13.48
N GLN A 187 18.53 -11.88 -13.53
CA GLN A 187 18.16 -12.57 -14.75
C GLN A 187 16.64 -12.76 -14.85
N ILE A 188 16.15 -12.99 -16.05
CA ILE A 188 14.76 -13.34 -16.34
C ILE A 188 14.74 -14.53 -17.29
N SER A 189 14.04 -15.59 -16.90
CA SER A 189 13.84 -16.75 -17.76
C SER A 189 12.55 -16.63 -18.57
N VAL A 190 12.67 -16.72 -19.90
CA VAL A 190 11.55 -16.76 -20.84
C VAL A 190 11.47 -18.18 -21.41
N PRO A 191 10.40 -18.97 -21.13
CA PRO A 191 10.34 -20.38 -21.51
C PRO A 191 10.63 -20.67 -22.98
N GLU A 192 10.20 -19.80 -23.89
CA GLU A 192 10.30 -20.00 -25.35
C GLU A 192 11.61 -19.49 -25.96
N ILE A 193 12.35 -18.60 -25.27
CA ILE A 193 13.55 -17.93 -25.82
C ILE A 193 14.81 -18.29 -25.03
N GLY A 194 14.67 -18.59 -23.75
CA GLY A 194 15.76 -18.84 -22.81
C GLY A 194 15.91 -17.74 -21.77
N THR A 195 17.06 -17.73 -21.09
CA THR A 195 17.32 -16.84 -19.96
C THR A 195 18.13 -15.62 -20.38
N PHE A 196 17.62 -14.44 -20.02
CA PHE A 196 18.30 -13.16 -20.18
C PHE A 196 19.02 -12.81 -18.88
N VAL A 197 20.33 -12.59 -18.94
CA VAL A 197 21.14 -12.16 -17.80
C VAL A 197 21.50 -10.69 -17.96
N ALA A 198 21.45 -9.92 -16.88
CA ALA A 198 21.73 -8.49 -16.92
C ALA A 198 23.17 -8.21 -17.35
N THR A 199 23.34 -7.43 -18.41
CA THR A 199 24.67 -6.95 -18.82
C THR A 199 25.17 -5.88 -17.85
N GLN A 200 24.27 -5.01 -17.41
CA GLN A 200 24.53 -4.04 -16.34
C GLN A 200 23.50 -4.21 -15.23
N ARG A 201 23.98 -4.32 -13.98
CA ARG A 201 23.09 -4.51 -12.83
C ARG A 201 22.29 -3.22 -12.56
N PRO A 202 20.95 -3.26 -12.66
CA PRO A 202 20.13 -2.10 -12.34
C PRO A 202 20.14 -1.83 -10.84
N TYR A 203 20.03 -0.56 -10.46
CA TYR A 203 19.71 -0.19 -9.10
C TYR A 203 18.22 -0.38 -8.88
N VAL A 204 17.85 -1.37 -8.06
CA VAL A 204 16.45 -1.72 -7.85
C VAL A 204 15.93 -1.14 -6.55
N LEU A 205 14.85 -0.36 -6.64
CA LEU A 205 14.12 0.19 -5.51
C LEU A 205 12.70 -0.37 -5.52
N LEU A 206 12.33 -1.04 -4.43
CA LEU A 206 10.98 -1.53 -4.18
C LEU A 206 10.31 -0.61 -3.17
N THR A 207 9.08 -0.19 -3.42
CA THR A 207 8.27 0.56 -2.45
C THR A 207 7.09 -0.28 -2.01
N SER A 208 6.73 -0.17 -0.73
CA SER A 208 5.54 -0.79 -0.17
C SER A 208 4.86 0.17 0.79
N ASN A 209 3.53 0.18 0.76
CA ASN A 209 2.70 0.89 1.73
C ASN A 209 2.38 0.04 2.97
N ASN A 210 2.98 -1.16 3.06
CA ASN A 210 2.75 -2.14 4.10
C ASN A 210 1.25 -2.48 4.27
N THR A 211 0.49 -2.49 3.16
CA THR A 211 -0.93 -2.87 3.18
C THR A 211 -1.11 -4.38 3.25
N ARG A 212 -0.13 -5.13 2.75
CA ARG A 212 0.00 -6.58 2.83
C ARG A 212 1.45 -6.94 3.17
N ASP A 213 1.63 -8.00 3.94
CA ASP A 213 2.95 -8.57 4.20
C ASP A 213 3.55 -9.19 2.94
N LEU A 214 4.76 -8.73 2.58
CA LEU A 214 5.55 -9.29 1.50
C LEU A 214 6.19 -10.62 1.90
N ALA A 215 6.39 -11.52 0.93
CA ALA A 215 7.06 -12.79 1.19
C ALA A 215 8.43 -12.58 1.86
N ALA A 216 8.72 -13.40 2.87
CA ALA A 216 9.99 -13.34 3.60
C ALA A 216 11.21 -13.53 2.68
N ALA A 217 11.05 -14.30 1.59
CA ALA A 217 12.07 -14.50 0.58
C ALA A 217 12.46 -13.18 -0.12
N LEU A 218 11.49 -12.30 -0.39
CA LEU A 218 11.72 -11.00 -1.03
C LEU A 218 12.46 -10.06 -0.08
N LYS A 219 12.00 -9.98 1.18
CA LYS A 219 12.65 -9.15 2.22
C LYS A 219 14.11 -9.55 2.43
N ARG A 220 14.43 -10.85 2.40
CA ARG A 220 15.81 -11.37 2.59
C ARG A 220 16.76 -11.04 1.44
N ARG A 221 16.25 -10.77 0.23
CA ARG A 221 17.07 -10.40 -0.94
C ARG A 221 17.33 -8.89 -1.04
N CYS A 222 16.70 -8.09 -0.18
CA CYS A 222 16.79 -6.63 -0.21
C CYS A 222 17.46 -6.07 1.04
N LEU A 223 18.09 -4.90 0.89
CA LEU A 223 18.30 -3.98 2.01
C LEU A 223 16.94 -3.43 2.42
N HIS A 224 16.56 -3.58 3.68
CA HIS A 224 15.26 -3.15 4.17
C HIS A 224 15.38 -1.86 4.97
N LEU A 225 14.52 -0.89 4.65
CA LEU A 225 14.43 0.37 5.38
C LEU A 225 12.96 0.78 5.52
N PHE A 226 12.58 1.12 6.74
CA PHE A 226 11.27 1.70 7.03
C PHE A 226 11.39 3.23 7.06
N LEU A 227 10.62 3.92 6.22
CA LEU A 227 10.51 5.38 6.17
C LEU A 227 9.22 5.79 6.87
N ASP A 228 9.37 6.50 7.98
CA ASP A 228 8.26 7.11 8.70
C ASP A 228 8.16 8.61 8.40
N TYR A 229 7.18 9.28 8.98
CA TYR A 229 7.08 10.73 8.96
C TYR A 229 8.33 11.37 9.61
N PRO A 230 8.92 12.39 8.98
CA PRO A 230 10.14 13.03 9.48
C PRO A 230 9.90 13.86 10.75
N SER A 231 11.00 14.32 11.38
CA SER A 231 10.94 15.30 12.46
C SER A 231 10.37 16.64 11.98
N ALA A 232 9.92 17.51 12.90
CA ALA A 232 9.33 18.80 12.56
C ALA A 232 10.32 19.68 11.80
N SER A 233 11.57 19.75 12.28
CA SER A 233 12.66 20.46 11.61
C SER A 233 12.85 19.97 10.18
N ARG A 234 12.77 18.67 9.97
CA ARG A 234 13.02 18.03 8.68
C ARG A 234 11.85 18.18 7.72
N GLU A 235 10.62 18.09 8.22
CA GLU A 235 9.43 18.38 7.42
C GLU A 235 9.40 19.84 6.98
N LEU A 236 9.79 20.77 7.87
CA LEU A 236 9.91 22.18 7.55
C LEU A 236 10.96 22.42 6.45
N GLU A 237 12.14 21.79 6.55
CA GLU A 237 13.15 21.82 5.48
C GLU A 237 12.56 21.33 4.14
N ILE A 238 11.77 20.26 4.15
CA ILE A 238 11.10 19.73 2.95
C ILE A 238 10.13 20.76 2.38
N VAL A 239 9.24 21.33 3.19
CA VAL A 239 8.26 22.33 2.74
C VAL A 239 8.97 23.55 2.15
N LYS A 240 10.02 24.06 2.81
CA LYS A 240 10.83 25.18 2.32
C LYS A 240 11.51 24.86 0.98
N SER A 241 12.07 23.65 0.84
CA SER A 241 12.74 23.23 -0.40
C SER A 241 11.83 23.20 -1.62
N LYS A 242 10.53 22.95 -1.42
CA LYS A 242 9.53 22.87 -2.50
C LYS A 242 9.01 24.23 -2.96
N LYS A 243 9.53 25.35 -2.43
CA LYS A 243 9.22 26.74 -2.83
C LYS A 243 7.71 26.97 -2.95
N THR A 244 6.97 26.65 -1.90
CA THR A 244 5.50 26.72 -1.87
C THR A 244 4.95 28.14 -1.95
N GLY A 245 5.77 29.16 -1.69
CA GLY A 245 5.36 30.57 -1.65
C GLY A 245 4.86 31.03 -0.27
N LEU A 246 4.79 30.13 0.71
CA LEU A 246 4.43 30.43 2.09
C LEU A 246 5.63 31.04 2.84
N SER A 247 5.39 31.94 3.80
CA SER A 247 6.46 32.50 4.63
C SER A 247 7.05 31.43 5.56
N ASP A 248 8.31 31.61 5.96
CA ASP A 248 9.03 30.65 6.81
C ASP A 248 8.32 30.42 8.16
N GLN A 249 7.74 31.48 8.73
CA GLN A 249 7.00 31.41 9.99
C GLN A 249 5.70 30.60 9.84
N LEU A 250 4.90 30.91 8.81
CA LEU A 250 3.65 30.18 8.55
C LEU A 250 3.92 28.72 8.18
N ALA A 251 5.04 28.42 7.51
CA ALA A 251 5.43 27.05 7.22
C ALA A 251 5.77 26.26 8.50
N GLU A 252 6.42 26.88 9.47
CA GLU A 252 6.72 26.26 10.77
C GLU A 252 5.43 26.00 11.57
N GLU A 253 4.54 26.99 11.66
CA GLU A 253 3.24 26.84 12.30
C GLU A 253 2.39 25.73 11.64
N LEU A 254 2.36 25.69 10.29
CA LEU A 254 1.64 24.66 9.54
C LEU A 254 2.18 23.26 9.83
N VAL A 255 3.51 23.08 9.89
CA VAL A 255 4.12 21.78 10.22
C VAL A 255 3.72 21.34 11.63
N ASN A 256 3.67 22.26 12.60
CA ASN A 256 3.21 21.95 13.96
C ASN A 256 1.74 21.51 13.98
N VAL A 257 0.87 22.22 13.26
CA VAL A 257 -0.55 21.86 13.12
C VAL A 257 -0.69 20.46 12.50
N VAL A 258 0.01 20.18 11.39
CA VAL A 258 -0.05 18.88 10.71
C VAL A 258 0.45 17.75 11.61
N ARG A 259 1.51 17.97 12.39
CA ARG A 259 1.98 16.98 13.37
C ARG A 259 0.91 16.69 14.42
N GLY A 260 0.26 17.72 14.97
CA GLY A 260 -0.87 17.55 15.87
C GLY A 260 -2.03 16.79 15.24
N LEU A 261 -2.32 17.01 13.95
CA LEU A 261 -3.31 16.22 13.21
C LEU A 261 -2.91 14.75 13.04
N ARG A 262 -1.61 14.43 12.96
CA ARG A 262 -1.12 13.04 12.88
C ARG A 262 -1.20 12.31 14.22
N GLU A 263 -1.21 13.03 15.33
CA GLU A 263 -1.41 12.47 16.68
C GLU A 263 -2.88 12.09 16.93
N LEU A 264 -3.82 12.64 16.13
CA LEU A 264 -5.21 12.22 16.15
C LEU A 264 -5.35 10.81 15.56
N GLU A 265 -6.25 10.00 16.14
CA GLU A 265 -6.66 8.69 15.61
C GLU A 265 -7.56 8.86 14.37
N LEU A 266 -6.98 9.38 13.29
CA LEU A 266 -7.60 9.51 11.98
C LEU A 266 -7.49 8.19 11.23
N ARG A 267 -8.46 7.93 10.34
CA ARG A 267 -8.38 6.77 9.44
C ARG A 267 -7.17 6.86 8.51
N LYS A 268 -6.84 8.07 8.05
CA LYS A 268 -5.64 8.34 7.27
C LYS A 268 -5.02 9.65 7.72
N SER A 269 -3.87 9.55 8.36
CA SER A 269 -3.09 10.72 8.78
C SER A 269 -2.57 11.49 7.55
N PRO A 270 -2.45 12.82 7.64
CA PRO A 270 -1.89 13.64 6.57
C PRO A 270 -0.46 13.23 6.19
N SER A 271 -0.20 13.08 4.90
CA SER A 271 1.11 12.80 4.33
C SER A 271 1.94 14.08 4.11
N ILE A 272 3.23 13.92 3.83
CA ILE A 272 4.13 15.06 3.54
C ILE A 272 3.70 15.76 2.24
N SER A 273 3.27 14.99 1.23
CA SER A 273 2.73 15.55 -0.01
C SER A 273 1.50 16.42 0.26
N GLU A 274 0.59 15.95 1.13
CA GLU A 274 -0.59 16.72 1.56
C GLU A 274 -0.17 17.99 2.34
N THR A 275 0.87 17.95 3.19
CA THR A 275 1.45 19.15 3.83
C THR A 275 1.93 20.18 2.81
N ILE A 276 2.66 19.73 1.78
CA ILE A 276 3.18 20.62 0.72
C ILE A 276 2.02 21.25 -0.06
N ASP A 277 0.99 20.48 -0.38
CA ASP A 277 -0.18 20.97 -1.10
C ASP A 277 -1.01 21.94 -0.25
N TRP A 278 -1.08 21.73 1.07
CA TRP A 278 -1.71 22.68 1.99
C TRP A 278 -0.93 23.98 2.06
N ALA A 279 0.40 23.92 2.16
CA ALA A 279 1.26 25.09 2.15
C ALA A 279 1.11 25.91 0.87
N ARG A 280 1.02 25.25 -0.30
CA ARG A 280 0.73 25.91 -1.58
C ARG A 280 -0.65 26.53 -1.60
N THR A 281 -1.66 25.83 -1.07
CA THR A 281 -3.04 26.35 -1.01
C THR A 281 -3.10 27.63 -0.17
N LEU A 282 -2.46 27.66 0.99
CA LEU A 282 -2.39 28.84 1.85
C LEU A 282 -1.65 30.00 1.20
N ALA A 283 -0.57 29.71 0.47
CA ALA A 283 0.15 30.71 -0.32
C ALA A 283 -0.70 31.30 -1.45
N VAL A 284 -1.47 30.46 -2.17
CA VAL A 284 -2.40 30.89 -3.23
C VAL A 284 -3.53 31.76 -2.68
N LEU A 285 -4.02 31.45 -1.48
CA LEU A 285 -5.04 32.25 -0.79
C LEU A 285 -4.48 33.56 -0.22
N GLY A 286 -3.16 33.79 -0.26
CA GLY A 286 -2.53 35.01 0.23
C GLY A 286 -2.66 35.18 1.75
N VAL A 287 -2.72 34.06 2.49
CA VAL A 287 -2.93 34.07 3.94
C VAL A 287 -1.69 34.62 4.65
N GLY A 288 -1.88 35.63 5.49
CA GLY A 288 -0.81 36.22 6.32
C GLY A 288 -0.68 35.62 7.72
N GLU A 289 -1.70 34.89 8.20
CA GLU A 289 -1.77 34.31 9.54
C GLU A 289 -2.64 33.04 9.55
N LEU A 290 -2.20 32.00 10.26
CA LEU A 290 -2.95 30.75 10.40
C LEU A 290 -4.03 30.85 11.48
N SER A 291 -5.18 31.42 11.13
CA SER A 291 -6.35 31.40 12.01
C SER A 291 -7.10 30.06 11.95
N SER A 292 -7.80 29.71 13.03
CA SER A 292 -8.66 28.51 13.10
C SER A 292 -9.69 28.46 11.96
N GLN A 293 -10.24 29.61 11.57
CA GLN A 293 -11.20 29.71 10.45
C GLN A 293 -10.55 29.31 9.12
N VAL A 294 -9.39 29.89 8.80
CA VAL A 294 -8.67 29.58 7.54
C VAL A 294 -8.27 28.11 7.48
N LEU A 295 -7.78 27.55 8.59
CA LEU A 295 -7.44 26.13 8.65
C LEU A 295 -8.68 25.24 8.50
N SER A 296 -9.81 25.61 9.11
CA SER A 296 -11.07 24.89 8.97
C SER A 296 -11.58 24.89 7.54
N ASP A 297 -11.51 26.04 6.86
CA ASP A 297 -11.95 26.19 5.46
C ASP A 297 -11.07 25.39 4.49
N THR A 298 -9.82 25.09 4.87
CA THR A 298 -8.82 24.43 4.01
C THR A 298 -8.41 23.03 4.47
N VAL A 299 -8.93 22.53 5.60
CA VAL A 299 -8.55 21.22 6.18
C VAL A 299 -8.83 20.04 5.23
N SER A 300 -9.82 20.20 4.34
CA SER A 300 -10.18 19.21 3.31
C SER A 300 -9.05 18.93 2.30
N VAL A 301 -8.02 19.80 2.24
CA VAL A 301 -6.81 19.57 1.45
C VAL A 301 -5.99 18.41 2.01
N VAL A 302 -5.95 18.25 3.34
CA VAL A 302 -5.11 17.25 4.01
C VAL A 302 -5.90 16.10 4.63
N VAL A 303 -7.16 16.31 5.01
CA VAL A 303 -8.05 15.29 5.57
C VAL A 303 -9.16 14.98 4.59
N LYS A 304 -9.32 13.70 4.21
CA LYS A 304 -10.21 13.28 3.11
C LYS A 304 -11.48 12.57 3.55
N TYR A 305 -11.52 12.05 4.77
CA TYR A 305 -12.68 11.31 5.27
C TYR A 305 -13.55 12.21 6.13
N ASP A 306 -14.86 12.22 5.88
CA ASP A 306 -15.82 13.10 6.57
C ASP A 306 -15.73 13.01 8.10
N LYS A 307 -15.68 11.80 8.65
CA LYS A 307 -15.49 11.58 10.10
C LYS A 307 -14.16 12.10 10.62
N ASP A 308 -13.10 12.02 9.82
CA ASP A 308 -11.78 12.55 10.18
C ASP A 308 -11.78 14.09 10.09
N VAL A 309 -12.53 14.66 9.14
CA VAL A 309 -12.70 16.12 9.02
C VAL A 309 -13.38 16.66 10.28
N THR A 310 -14.47 16.04 10.76
CA THR A 310 -15.11 16.45 12.01
C THR A 310 -14.12 16.43 13.19
N LYS A 311 -13.40 15.30 13.36
CA LYS A 311 -12.38 15.18 14.41
C LYS A 311 -11.28 16.24 14.30
N ALA A 312 -10.83 16.52 13.08
CA ALA A 312 -9.81 17.54 12.83
C ALA A 312 -10.34 18.94 13.17
N LEU A 313 -11.55 19.28 12.73
CA LEU A 313 -12.20 20.56 13.03
C LEU A 313 -12.36 20.80 14.53
N ASP A 314 -12.72 19.76 15.30
CA ASP A 314 -12.83 19.85 16.76
C ASP A 314 -11.48 20.10 17.44
N ALA A 315 -10.39 19.59 16.87
CA ALA A 315 -9.03 19.70 17.41
C ALA A 315 -8.30 20.99 16.98
N LEU A 316 -8.59 21.52 15.79
CA LEU A 316 -7.89 22.66 15.19
C LEU A 316 -7.76 23.89 16.10
N PRO A 317 -8.79 24.33 16.86
CA PRO A 317 -8.65 25.47 17.76
C PRO A 317 -7.54 25.29 18.81
N ARG A 318 -7.40 24.07 19.35
CA ARG A 318 -6.35 23.74 20.35
C ARG A 318 -4.97 23.59 19.72
N LEU A 319 -4.92 23.18 18.44
CA LEU A 319 -3.67 23.04 17.70
C LEU A 319 -3.07 24.40 17.29
N VAL A 320 -3.91 25.42 17.10
CA VAL A 320 -3.48 26.80 16.82
C VAL A 320 -3.16 27.56 18.11
N ASP A 321 -4.03 27.46 19.12
CA ASP A 321 -3.83 28.06 20.44
C ASP A 321 -4.05 27.00 21.53
N PRO A 322 -2.98 26.57 22.24
CA PRO A 322 -3.08 25.60 23.33
C PRO A 322 -4.02 26.02 24.46
N ASN A 323 -4.31 27.31 24.61
CA ASN A 323 -5.22 27.85 25.63
C ASN A 323 -6.65 28.05 25.11
N ALA A 324 -6.95 27.69 23.86
CA ALA A 324 -8.28 27.82 23.31
C ALA A 324 -9.28 26.94 24.08
N VAL A 325 -10.23 27.59 24.76
CA VAL A 325 -11.37 26.91 25.41
C VAL A 325 -12.36 26.53 24.31
N VAL A 326 -12.25 25.29 23.82
CA VAL A 326 -13.26 24.72 22.92
C VAL A 326 -14.48 24.39 23.78
N ALA A 327 -15.65 24.92 23.43
CA ALA A 327 -16.90 24.53 24.04
C ALA A 327 -17.08 23.02 23.81
N GLU A 328 -17.06 22.23 24.89
CA GLU A 328 -17.45 20.83 24.80
C GLU A 328 -18.83 20.76 24.16
N HIS A 329 -18.91 20.17 22.97
CA HIS A 329 -20.19 19.77 22.43
C HIS A 329 -20.72 18.66 23.34
N GLY A 330 -21.51 19.06 24.33
CA GLY A 330 -22.16 18.16 25.24
C GLY A 330 -23.01 17.16 24.44
N HIS A 331 -22.64 15.89 24.49
CA HIS A 331 -23.61 14.81 24.30
C HIS A 331 -24.56 14.81 25.50
N GLY A 332 -25.43 15.82 25.56
CA GLY A 332 -26.50 15.94 26.54
C GLY A 332 -27.68 15.08 26.11
N HIS A 333 -27.77 13.84 26.60
CA HIS A 333 -29.05 13.15 26.73
C HIS A 333 -29.86 13.86 27.82
N GLY A 334 -30.58 14.91 27.43
CA GLY A 334 -31.47 15.66 28.30
C GLY A 334 -32.79 14.93 28.51
N HIS A 335 -32.96 14.32 29.68
CA HIS A 335 -34.27 14.17 30.32
C HIS A 335 -34.19 14.77 31.72
N GLY A 336 -34.14 16.11 31.77
CA GLY A 336 -34.37 16.87 32.98
C GLY A 336 -35.85 17.21 33.12
N HIS A 337 -36.59 16.47 33.95
CA HIS A 337 -37.86 16.95 34.47
C HIS A 337 -37.59 17.70 35.78
N GLY A 338 -37.48 19.02 35.67
CA GLY A 338 -37.50 19.92 36.82
C GLY A 338 -38.94 20.09 37.31
N HIS A 339 -39.17 19.75 38.57
CA HIS A 339 -40.40 20.11 39.30
C HIS A 339 -40.37 21.59 39.66
N GLY A 340 -41.30 22.36 39.10
CA GLY A 340 -41.62 23.72 39.54
C GLY A 340 -43.02 23.73 40.15
N HIS A 341 -43.10 23.97 41.45
CA HIS A 341 -44.34 24.29 42.15
C HIS A 341 -44.78 25.72 41.80
N GLY A 342 -46.06 25.91 41.50
CA GLY A 342 -46.72 27.21 41.36
C GLY A 342 -48.21 27.06 41.60
N HIS A 343 -48.72 27.81 42.58
CA HIS A 343 -50.09 27.81 43.08
C HIS A 343 -50.98 28.80 42.30
N ASP A 344 -52.29 28.56 42.38
CA ASP A 344 -53.44 29.48 42.25
C ASP A 344 -54.03 29.85 40.88
N GLY A 345 -55.35 29.62 40.76
CA GLY A 345 -56.31 30.62 40.26
C GLY A 345 -57.12 30.32 38.99
N ASP A 346 -58.40 29.93 39.18
CA ASP A 346 -59.62 30.20 38.40
C ASP A 346 -59.55 30.51 36.87
N HIS A 347 -60.30 29.74 36.07
CA HIS A 347 -61.61 30.15 35.52
C HIS A 347 -62.17 29.16 34.47
N ASP A 348 -63.50 29.14 34.41
CA ASP A 348 -64.45 28.33 33.64
C ASP A 348 -64.25 28.27 32.11
N HIS A 349 -64.72 27.17 31.48
CA HIS A 349 -65.94 27.17 30.65
C HIS A 349 -66.14 25.87 29.83
N ASP A 350 -67.35 25.31 29.97
CA ASP A 350 -68.23 24.67 28.99
C ASP A 350 -67.89 23.33 28.27
N GLU A 351 -68.68 22.32 28.64
CA GLU A 351 -69.04 21.05 27.96
C GLU A 351 -69.87 21.30 26.64
N PRO A 352 -70.20 20.30 25.75
CA PRO A 352 -70.56 18.90 26.10
C PRO A 352 -70.32 17.75 25.07
N ALA A 353 -70.64 16.53 25.57
CA ALA A 353 -71.20 15.32 24.93
C ALA A 353 -70.27 14.36 24.13
N ALA A 354 -70.36 13.02 24.16
CA ALA A 354 -70.97 11.95 24.99
C ALA A 354 -70.42 10.56 24.43
N PRO A 355 -70.80 9.34 24.91
CA PRO A 355 -69.89 8.19 25.19
C PRO A 355 -70.18 6.93 24.27
N PRO A 356 -69.97 5.62 24.63
CA PRO A 356 -69.32 4.93 25.78
C PRO A 356 -68.45 3.67 25.47
N ALA A 357 -67.75 3.09 26.48
CA ALA A 357 -67.90 1.68 26.93
C ALA A 357 -66.80 1.18 27.92
N ARG A 358 -67.25 0.79 29.14
CA ARG A 358 -66.96 -0.40 30.00
C ARG A 358 -65.59 -1.12 29.87
N THR A 359 -64.86 -1.50 30.92
CA THR A 359 -65.23 -2.48 31.99
C THR A 359 -64.28 -2.43 33.20
N ALA A 360 -64.80 -2.96 34.32
CA ALA A 360 -64.29 -2.99 35.69
C ALA A 360 -63.20 -4.02 36.03
N GLY A 361 -62.60 -3.84 37.21
CA GLY A 361 -61.95 -4.87 38.06
C GLY A 361 -60.48 -4.57 38.32
N ALA A 362 -59.90 -4.67 39.52
CA ALA A 362 -60.39 -4.93 40.87
C ALA A 362 -59.27 -4.47 41.83
N ARG A 363 -59.66 -4.04 43.03
CA ARG A 363 -58.76 -3.73 44.17
C ARG A 363 -58.14 -5.01 44.73
N GLY A 364 -56.91 -4.90 45.22
CA GLY A 364 -56.26 -5.88 46.11
C GLY A 364 -55.22 -5.15 46.95
N ASP A 365 -55.41 -5.20 48.27
CA ASP A 365 -54.68 -4.50 49.33
C ASP A 365 -53.23 -5.00 49.56
N ASP A 366 -52.36 -4.07 49.93
CA ASP A 366 -51.23 -4.04 50.92
C ASP A 366 -50.47 -5.33 51.35
N PRO A 367 -49.19 -5.27 51.83
CA PRO A 367 -48.62 -4.15 52.59
C PRO A 367 -47.14 -3.75 52.32
N ASP A 368 -46.87 -2.57 52.87
CA ASP A 368 -45.66 -1.97 53.41
C ASP A 368 -44.44 -2.86 53.76
N ASP A 369 -43.29 -2.18 53.70
CA ASP A 369 -42.09 -2.31 54.53
C ASP A 369 -40.83 -3.01 53.96
N GLY A 370 -39.68 -2.34 54.16
CA GLY A 370 -38.37 -3.01 54.26
C GLY A 370 -37.28 -2.62 53.26
N ASP A 371 -36.57 -1.55 53.56
CA ASP A 371 -35.21 -1.24 53.09
C ASP A 371 -34.23 -2.37 53.45
N VAL A 372 -33.60 -3.05 52.48
CA VAL A 372 -32.41 -3.93 52.72
C VAL A 372 -31.56 -4.23 51.47
N ASP A 373 -30.38 -3.62 51.48
CA ASP A 373 -29.04 -4.11 51.08
C ASP A 373 -28.86 -4.97 49.80
N GLY A 374 -28.39 -4.30 48.73
CA GLY A 374 -27.90 -4.91 47.48
C GLY A 374 -26.65 -5.80 47.58
N ARG A 375 -26.16 -6.15 48.79
CA ARG A 375 -25.16 -7.23 48.98
C ARG A 375 -25.75 -8.63 48.82
N ALA A 376 -27.00 -8.87 49.23
CA ALA A 376 -27.60 -10.21 49.16
C ALA A 376 -27.83 -10.68 47.70
N LYS A 377 -28.14 -9.75 46.78
CA LYS A 377 -28.26 -10.03 45.33
C LYS A 377 -26.91 -10.28 44.63
N ARG A 378 -25.78 -9.90 45.23
CA ARG A 378 -24.43 -10.13 44.69
C ARG A 378 -23.86 -11.48 45.12
N ALA A 379 -24.16 -11.94 46.35
CA ALA A 379 -23.75 -13.25 46.84
C ALA A 379 -24.43 -14.44 46.12
N ALA A 380 -25.60 -14.23 45.50
CA ALA A 380 -26.31 -15.28 44.76
C ALA A 380 -25.78 -15.51 43.33
N LYS A 381 -24.79 -14.74 42.86
CA LYS A 381 -24.21 -14.88 41.51
C LYS A 381 -22.84 -15.56 41.44
N ASP A 382 -22.21 -15.83 42.58
CA ASP A 382 -20.95 -16.57 42.67
C ASP A 382 -21.21 -18.02 43.13
N GLN A 383 -21.53 -18.89 42.18
CA GLN A 383 -21.33 -20.33 42.35
C GLN A 383 -20.04 -20.75 41.65
N ALA A 384 -19.18 -21.46 42.38
CA ALA A 384 -17.91 -21.98 41.90
C ALA A 384 -18.12 -23.02 40.78
N GLY A 385 -17.42 -22.84 39.64
CA GLY A 385 -17.38 -23.82 38.55
C GLY A 385 -17.62 -23.29 37.13
N ARG A 386 -17.72 -21.96 36.92
CA ARG A 386 -18.08 -21.40 35.59
C ARG A 386 -16.93 -21.19 34.60
N HIS A 387 -15.67 -21.35 35.02
CA HIS A 387 -14.52 -21.22 34.11
C HIS A 387 -13.51 -22.33 34.32
N GLY A 388 -13.47 -23.28 33.40
CA GLY A 388 -12.43 -24.30 33.34
C GLY A 388 -12.33 -24.89 31.93
N GLY A 389 -11.34 -24.44 31.15
CA GLY A 389 -10.74 -25.27 30.11
C GLY A 389 -10.76 -24.75 28.67
N ILE A 390 -9.96 -23.72 28.35
CA ILE A 390 -9.31 -23.59 27.03
C ILE A 390 -7.89 -23.04 27.22
N TYR A 391 -6.93 -23.89 27.58
CA TYR A 391 -5.54 -23.92 27.05
C TYR A 391 -4.72 -25.05 27.72
N GLY A 392 -4.27 -26.03 26.92
CA GLY A 392 -3.02 -26.79 27.09
C GLY A 392 -2.86 -27.86 28.19
N GLY A 393 -2.95 -29.16 27.80
CA GLY A 393 -1.91 -30.15 28.10
C GLY A 393 -2.10 -31.27 29.16
N LEU A 394 -2.51 -32.47 28.67
CA LEU A 394 -2.14 -33.86 29.09
C LEU A 394 -2.61 -34.44 30.46
N PRO A 395 -2.58 -35.77 30.70
CA PRO A 395 -2.82 -36.95 29.85
C PRO A 395 -3.84 -37.96 30.48
N GLY A 396 -4.39 -38.87 29.65
CA GLY A 396 -5.00 -40.12 30.14
C GLY A 396 -6.53 -40.14 30.19
N GLY A 397 -7.15 -40.85 29.24
CA GLY A 397 -8.59 -41.11 29.27
C GLY A 397 -9.16 -41.50 27.91
N VAL A 398 -9.21 -42.80 27.65
CA VAL A 398 -10.05 -43.58 26.71
C VAL A 398 -10.79 -42.81 25.60
N ALA A 399 -10.43 -43.09 24.34
CA ALA A 399 -11.05 -42.53 23.14
C ALA A 399 -12.50 -43.01 22.93
N PRO A 400 -13.47 -42.12 22.60
CA PRO A 400 -14.81 -42.52 22.19
C PRO A 400 -14.83 -42.97 20.70
N PRO A 401 -15.75 -43.87 20.30
CA PRO A 401 -15.79 -44.44 18.96
C PRO A 401 -16.21 -43.43 17.88
N PRO A 402 -15.80 -43.61 16.62
CA PRO A 402 -16.03 -42.66 15.54
C PRO A 402 -17.52 -42.55 15.17
N SER A 403 -17.97 -41.32 14.96
CA SER A 403 -19.33 -40.98 14.53
C SER A 403 -19.62 -41.50 13.11
N ALA A 404 -20.83 -42.05 12.96
CA ALA A 404 -21.28 -42.71 11.74
C ALA A 404 -21.37 -41.77 10.53
N ILE A 405 -20.89 -42.27 9.38
CA ILE A 405 -20.96 -41.67 8.05
C ILE A 405 -22.44 -41.41 7.68
N ARG A 406 -22.77 -40.16 7.37
CA ARG A 406 -24.08 -39.78 6.80
C ARG A 406 -24.26 -40.46 5.43
N LYS A 407 -25.18 -41.42 5.33
CA LYS A 407 -25.57 -42.05 4.05
C LYS A 407 -26.36 -41.05 3.19
N VAL A 408 -25.88 -40.82 1.97
CA VAL A 408 -26.59 -40.08 0.91
C VAL A 408 -27.57 -41.04 0.23
N SER A 409 -28.83 -40.64 0.08
CA SER A 409 -29.85 -41.46 -0.61
C SER A 409 -29.60 -41.52 -2.12
N PRO A 410 -29.68 -42.69 -2.77
CA PRO A 410 -29.49 -42.84 -4.20
C PRO A 410 -30.77 -42.45 -4.93
N GLY A 411 -30.86 -41.20 -5.36
CA GLY A 411 -32.04 -40.75 -6.09
C GLY A 411 -32.00 -39.27 -6.40
N GLN A 412 -31.02 -38.82 -7.20
CA GLN A 412 -31.16 -37.69 -8.12
C GLN A 412 -29.88 -37.54 -8.97
N GLY A 413 -29.67 -38.51 -9.85
CA GLY A 413 -28.86 -38.33 -11.05
C GLY A 413 -29.77 -38.56 -12.24
N THR A 414 -30.05 -37.51 -13.02
CA THR A 414 -30.21 -37.49 -14.49
C THR A 414 -31.03 -36.26 -14.93
N ARG A 415 -30.62 -35.68 -16.07
CA ARG A 415 -31.25 -34.60 -16.88
C ARG A 415 -30.77 -33.19 -16.50
N SER A 416 -30.15 -32.37 -17.36
CA SER A 416 -29.99 -32.40 -18.82
C SER A 416 -28.84 -31.49 -19.25
N PHE A 417 -27.92 -32.01 -20.08
CA PHE A 417 -27.14 -31.19 -21.01
C PHE A 417 -28.05 -30.81 -22.19
N GLY A 418 -28.07 -29.53 -22.56
CA GLY A 418 -28.68 -29.09 -23.81
C GLY A 418 -28.83 -27.57 -23.93
N GLY A 419 -28.18 -26.97 -24.93
CA GLY A 419 -28.63 -25.70 -25.50
C GLY A 419 -27.57 -24.61 -25.67
N SER A 420 -26.65 -24.80 -26.63
CA SER A 420 -25.84 -23.72 -27.22
C SER A 420 -26.73 -22.68 -27.93
N ARG A 421 -26.66 -21.40 -27.53
CA ARG A 421 -27.26 -20.27 -28.26
C ARG A 421 -26.22 -19.58 -29.15
N LYS A 422 -26.41 -19.69 -30.47
CA LYS A 422 -25.79 -18.83 -31.49
C LYS A 422 -26.33 -17.40 -31.35
N ARG A 423 -25.46 -16.38 -31.49
CA ARG A 423 -25.84 -14.97 -31.73
C ARG A 423 -26.02 -14.72 -33.23
N PRO A 424 -26.96 -13.85 -33.66
CA PRO A 424 -27.13 -13.50 -35.07
C PRO A 424 -26.16 -12.38 -35.48
N VAL A 425 -26.01 -12.30 -36.81
CA VAL A 425 -25.10 -11.47 -37.63
C VAL A 425 -25.29 -9.98 -37.43
#